data_AF-A0A9N9YX85-F1
#
_entry.id   AF-A0A9N9YX85-F1
#
_cell.length_a   1.000
_cell.length_b   1.000
_cell.length_c   1.000
_cell.angle_alpha   90.00
_cell.angle_beta   90.00
_cell.angle_gamma   90.00
#
_symmetry.space_group_name_H-M   'P 1'
#
loop_
_entity.id
_entity.type
_entity.pdbx_description
1 polymer ?
#
loop_
_entity_poly.entity_id
_entity_poly.type
_entity_poly.pdbx_seq_one_letter_code
_entity_poly.pdbx_strand_id
1 'polypeptide(L)'
;MSEPFPLLNTSADQLHSNGISHPPKPYRRHPRRSSALGGDIRAGDTAPALATSRLSLKAVDASGTPASPSFATVVTTKDGKRVSRRRKLGLVSRIRHTMVKHTFVLPLTIIALFGLVYSVNPTPSNPVHRFIFLSYELPESFNDEHGRKHYGKGLWDLAFVAFYTVVLSFTREFVMQEIIRPLGRRAGLGKNKIARFMEQVYTAVYFSFLGPFGMYVMSFTPVWYFNTRGMYETYPHKTHDAQFKFYYLFQAAYWAQQAIVLVLGMEKPRKDYKELVGHHITTLTLIGLSYRFHFTYIGIAVYITHDISDWFLATAKTLNYLDSPILIPFFTIFMGAWIYLRHFINLKIIWSLFTEYRTVGPFLLDWEGGQYKCLLGQVITSTLLICLQALNLFWLFYIVRIAYRMVAHNVAEDDRSDDEDEDEDETTEAKPKTNGHAVQNGTNGSAKNGSAKN
;
A
#
# COMPACT_ATOMS: atom_id res chain seq x y z
N MET A 1 23.76 -53.88 -5.97
CA MET A 1 24.32 -52.60 -5.49
C MET A 1 23.28 -51.50 -5.73
N SER A 2 22.11 -51.35 -5.09
CA SER A 2 21.55 -51.73 -3.78
C SER A 2 22.38 -51.30 -2.58
N GLU A 3 22.21 -50.04 -2.15
CA GLU A 3 21.60 -49.71 -0.85
C GLU A 3 21.21 -48.21 -0.74
N PRO A 4 20.28 -47.87 0.16
CA PRO A 4 19.47 -46.65 0.19
C PRO A 4 19.74 -45.77 1.45
N PHE A 5 18.91 -44.73 1.63
CA PHE A 5 18.70 -43.85 2.81
C PHE A 5 19.26 -44.25 4.18
N PRO A 6 19.59 -43.27 5.05
CA PRO A 6 19.39 -43.39 6.49
C PRO A 6 18.05 -42.78 6.94
N LEU A 7 17.32 -43.58 7.72
CA LEU A 7 16.12 -43.26 8.49
C LEU A 7 16.50 -42.46 9.74
N LEU A 8 15.71 -41.43 10.06
CA LEU A 8 15.74 -40.82 11.40
C LEU A 8 14.89 -41.64 12.36
N ASN A 9 15.54 -41.94 13.47
CA ASN A 9 15.22 -42.92 14.48
C ASN A 9 13.95 -42.54 15.28
N THR A 10 12.98 -43.45 15.30
CA THR A 10 11.97 -43.54 16.36
C THR A 10 12.54 -44.38 17.50
N SER A 11 12.45 -43.90 18.73
CA SER A 11 12.61 -44.75 19.91
C SER A 11 11.51 -44.38 20.91
N ALA A 12 10.49 -45.24 20.96
CA ALA A 12 9.60 -45.38 22.08
C ALA A 12 9.95 -46.71 22.76
N ASP A 13 10.17 -46.69 24.08
CA ASP A 13 9.81 -47.73 25.05
C ASP A 13 10.24 -47.25 26.45
N GLN A 14 9.30 -47.01 27.39
CA GLN A 14 8.76 -47.97 28.39
C GLN A 14 9.71 -48.11 29.62
N LEU A 15 9.38 -48.01 30.93
CA LEU A 15 8.18 -48.29 31.75
C LEU A 15 8.29 -47.70 33.20
N HIS A 16 7.12 -47.53 33.85
CA HIS A 16 6.77 -47.66 35.29
C HIS A 16 7.54 -46.87 36.39
N SER A 17 6.91 -46.15 37.34
CA SER A 17 5.95 -46.64 38.34
C SER A 17 5.47 -45.52 39.31
N ASN A 18 4.26 -45.73 39.85
CA ASN A 18 3.68 -45.30 41.13
C ASN A 18 3.36 -43.83 41.43
N GLY A 19 2.09 -43.64 41.81
CA GLY A 19 1.48 -42.35 42.10
C GLY A 19 1.54 -41.92 43.55
N ILE A 20 1.06 -40.70 43.77
CA ILE A 20 0.35 -40.19 44.97
C ILE A 20 -0.36 -38.89 44.51
N SER A 21 -1.62 -38.77 44.89
CA SER A 21 -2.53 -37.67 44.59
C SER A 21 -2.25 -36.43 45.46
N HIS A 22 -2.18 -35.25 44.83
CA HIS A 22 -2.25 -33.97 45.53
C HIS A 22 -3.26 -33.01 44.84
N PRO A 23 -4.06 -32.25 45.60
CA PRO A 23 -5.07 -31.34 45.04
C PRO A 23 -4.46 -30.02 44.53
N PRO A 24 -5.14 -29.28 43.65
CA PRO A 24 -4.56 -28.13 42.96
C PRO A 24 -4.48 -26.88 43.87
N LYS A 25 -3.32 -26.21 43.85
CA LYS A 25 -3.11 -24.89 44.46
C LYS A 25 -3.61 -23.78 43.52
N PRO A 26 -4.23 -22.69 44.03
CA PRO A 26 -4.67 -21.57 43.19
C PRO A 26 -3.49 -20.70 42.72
N TYR A 27 -3.53 -20.33 41.44
CA TYR A 27 -2.61 -19.37 40.80
C TYR A 27 -2.64 -18.01 41.52
N ARG A 28 -1.53 -17.64 42.18
CA ARG A 28 -1.25 -16.25 42.59
C ARG A 28 -0.62 -15.51 41.41
N ARG A 29 -1.29 -14.48 40.90
CA ARG A 29 -0.72 -13.50 39.96
C ARG A 29 0.37 -12.69 40.67
N HIS A 30 1.60 -12.77 40.19
CA HIS A 30 2.69 -11.90 40.61
C HIS A 30 2.51 -10.49 40.00
N PRO A 31 2.50 -9.41 40.79
CA PRO A 31 2.66 -8.06 40.25
C PRO A 31 4.14 -7.81 39.94
N ARG A 32 4.45 -7.33 38.72
CA ARG A 32 5.79 -6.88 38.35
C ARG A 32 6.13 -5.61 39.15
N ARG A 33 7.14 -5.71 40.03
CA ARG A 33 7.82 -4.57 40.64
C ARG A 33 8.61 -3.83 39.57
N SER A 34 8.33 -2.55 39.39
CA SER A 34 9.20 -1.61 38.67
C SER A 34 10.26 -1.07 39.63
N SER A 35 11.54 -1.34 39.36
CA SER A 35 12.66 -0.64 39.97
C SER A 35 13.00 0.60 39.16
N ALA A 36 13.14 1.72 39.86
CA ALA A 36 13.60 2.99 39.34
C ALA A 36 15.10 2.93 38.99
N LEU A 37 15.46 3.40 37.80
CA LEU A 37 16.72 4.10 37.56
C LEU A 37 16.50 5.07 36.39
N GLY A 38 16.62 6.37 36.69
CA GLY A 38 16.61 7.42 35.69
C GLY A 38 17.92 7.39 34.89
N GLY A 39 17.78 7.34 33.58
CA GLY A 39 18.81 7.61 32.59
C GLY A 39 18.09 8.06 31.32
N ASP A 40 18.51 9.19 30.76
CA ASP A 40 17.86 9.84 29.63
C ASP A 40 17.65 8.88 28.44
N ILE A 41 16.39 8.54 28.18
CA ILE A 41 15.98 7.84 26.96
C ILE A 41 15.97 8.88 25.85
N ARG A 42 17.07 8.97 25.11
CA ARG A 42 17.03 9.46 23.72
C ARG A 42 16.19 8.46 22.92
N ALA A 43 14.91 8.78 22.80
CA ALA A 43 14.00 8.10 21.90
C ALA A 43 14.59 8.17 20.49
N GLY A 44 15.03 7.01 19.98
CA GLY A 44 15.10 6.76 18.55
C GLY A 44 13.68 6.87 18.02
N ASP A 45 13.42 7.95 17.29
CA ASP A 45 12.18 8.12 16.54
C ASP A 45 12.23 7.18 15.33
N THR A 46 11.63 6.00 15.50
CA THR A 46 11.06 5.23 14.39
C THR A 46 9.81 5.96 13.89
N ALA A 47 9.95 6.66 12.77
CA ALA A 47 8.83 7.10 11.96
C ALA A 47 9.23 7.37 10.50
N PRO A 48 9.09 6.40 9.59
CA PRO A 48 8.97 6.70 8.18
C PRO A 48 7.49 6.94 7.87
N ALA A 49 7.10 8.21 7.84
CA ALA A 49 6.01 8.70 7.00
C ALA A 49 6.17 10.22 6.90
N LEU A 50 6.42 10.71 5.68
CA LEU A 50 6.38 12.13 5.29
C LEU A 50 7.53 13.06 5.77
N ALA A 51 8.73 12.52 6.01
CA ALA A 51 9.91 13.36 6.27
C ALA A 51 10.59 13.95 5.01
N THR A 52 10.21 13.57 3.79
CA THR A 52 10.90 13.98 2.55
C THR A 52 10.53 15.35 1.99
N SER A 53 9.52 16.03 2.53
CA SER A 53 9.38 17.50 2.31
C SER A 53 10.54 18.28 2.95
N ARG A 54 11.30 17.68 3.87
CA ARG A 54 12.46 18.30 4.52
C ARG A 54 13.68 18.43 3.61
N LEU A 55 13.82 17.64 2.55
CA LEU A 55 14.99 17.74 1.65
C LEU A 55 14.77 18.77 0.54
N SER A 56 13.56 18.83 -0.03
CA SER A 56 13.25 19.85 -1.05
C SER A 56 13.11 21.26 -0.47
N LEU A 57 12.54 21.41 0.75
CA LEU A 57 12.50 22.72 1.43
C LEU A 57 13.87 23.14 1.98
N LYS A 58 14.74 22.21 2.40
CA LYS A 58 16.12 22.55 2.82
C LYS A 58 17.01 22.94 1.65
N ALA A 59 16.77 22.42 0.44
CA ALA A 59 17.55 22.80 -0.74
C ALA A 59 17.26 24.25 -1.19
N VAL A 60 16.05 24.76 -0.94
CA VAL A 60 15.68 26.15 -1.20
C VAL A 60 16.19 27.10 -0.11
N ASP A 61 16.30 26.64 1.14
CA ASP A 61 16.88 27.41 2.26
C ASP A 61 18.43 27.37 2.29
N ALA A 62 19.08 26.50 1.50
CA ALA A 62 20.54 26.33 1.50
C ALA A 62 21.31 27.45 0.77
N SER A 63 20.61 28.43 0.16
CA SER A 63 21.25 29.61 -0.47
C SER A 63 21.28 30.85 0.43
N GLY A 64 20.95 30.75 1.73
CA GLY A 64 21.03 31.89 2.65
C GLY A 64 21.30 31.52 4.11
N THR A 65 22.57 31.64 4.53
CA THR A 65 23.10 31.82 5.92
C THR A 65 22.67 30.87 7.07
N PRO A 66 23.59 30.34 7.90
CA PRO A 66 23.28 29.40 8.97
C PRO A 66 23.00 30.09 10.33
N ALA A 67 21.86 29.80 10.96
CA ALA A 67 21.58 30.02 12.39
C ALA A 67 20.29 29.25 12.79
N SER A 68 20.08 28.55 13.91
CA SER A 68 20.83 28.08 15.09
C SER A 68 19.93 27.01 15.76
N PRO A 69 20.45 26.10 16.60
CA PRO A 69 19.65 25.09 17.29
C PRO A 69 18.78 25.71 18.40
N SER A 70 17.65 25.07 18.70
CA SER A 70 16.71 25.45 19.75
C SER A 70 17.38 25.56 21.13
N PHE A 71 17.55 26.78 21.64
CA PHE A 71 17.95 27.03 23.03
C PHE A 71 16.77 27.62 23.79
N ALA A 72 16.30 26.92 24.83
CA ALA A 72 15.52 27.56 25.88
C ALA A 72 16.46 28.54 26.60
N THR A 73 16.24 29.84 26.47
CA THR A 73 17.00 30.84 27.24
C THR A 73 16.51 30.79 28.69
N VAL A 74 17.30 30.17 29.56
CA VAL A 74 17.11 30.24 31.01
C VAL A 74 17.64 31.59 31.46
N VAL A 75 16.75 32.50 31.86
CA VAL A 75 17.14 33.76 32.48
C VAL A 75 17.00 33.61 33.98
N THR A 76 18.11 33.72 34.71
CA THR A 76 18.13 33.84 36.17
C THR A 76 17.82 35.28 36.54
N THR A 77 16.73 35.48 37.28
CA THR A 77 16.44 36.77 37.91
C THR A 77 17.34 36.97 39.13
N LYS A 78 17.53 38.24 39.55
CA LYS A 78 18.45 38.65 40.64
C LYS A 78 18.18 37.95 41.98
N ASP A 79 17.01 37.33 42.14
CA ASP A 79 16.56 36.58 43.33
C ASP A 79 16.67 35.04 43.19
N GLY A 80 17.45 34.53 42.22
CA GLY A 80 17.75 33.10 42.11
C GLY A 80 16.61 32.20 41.59
N LYS A 81 15.44 32.74 41.24
CA LYS A 81 14.36 31.96 40.63
C LYS A 81 14.60 31.75 39.12
N ARG A 82 14.72 30.48 38.71
CA ARG A 82 14.75 30.03 37.31
C ARG A 82 13.34 30.08 36.73
N VAL A 83 13.10 30.97 35.76
CA VAL A 83 11.82 31.02 35.03
C VAL A 83 12.05 30.59 33.59
N SER A 84 11.48 29.45 33.21
CA SER A 84 11.43 28.97 31.83
C SER A 84 10.42 29.81 31.05
N ARG A 85 10.91 30.74 30.21
CA ARG A 85 10.04 31.49 29.30
C ARG A 85 9.93 30.74 27.98
N ARG A 86 8.94 29.85 27.88
CA ARG A 86 8.61 29.16 26.62
C ARG A 86 8.14 30.21 25.61
N ARG A 87 8.98 30.55 24.62
CA ARG A 87 8.60 31.46 23.53
C ARG A 87 7.36 30.86 22.86
N LYS A 88 6.22 31.57 22.87
CA LYS A 88 5.01 31.11 22.19
C LYS A 88 5.36 30.92 20.72
N LEU A 89 5.34 29.69 20.23
CA LEU A 89 5.48 29.39 18.80
C LEU A 89 4.50 30.29 18.03
N GLY A 90 5.00 31.01 17.03
CA GLY A 90 4.18 31.85 16.15
C GLY A 90 3.07 31.02 15.50
N LEU A 91 1.97 31.68 15.10
CA LEU A 91 0.79 31.03 14.51
C LEU A 91 1.18 30.07 13.36
N VAL A 92 2.07 30.53 12.47
CA VAL A 92 2.60 29.75 11.34
C VAL A 92 3.36 28.50 11.79
N SER A 93 4.14 28.58 12.86
CA SER A 93 4.89 27.44 13.38
C SER A 93 3.97 26.40 14.04
N ARG A 94 2.86 26.83 14.67
CA ARG A 94 1.83 25.91 15.16
C ARG A 94 1.05 25.27 14.02
N ILE A 95 0.68 26.02 12.99
CA ILE A 95 0.03 25.48 11.79
C ILE A 95 0.93 24.44 11.13
N ARG A 96 2.21 24.77 10.91
CA ARG A 96 3.22 23.83 10.39
C ARG A 96 3.35 22.59 11.27
N HIS A 97 3.38 22.75 12.59
CA HIS A 97 3.47 21.62 13.51
C HIS A 97 2.22 20.73 13.46
N THR A 98 1.02 21.31 13.37
CA THR A 98 -0.24 20.58 13.22
C THR A 98 -0.31 19.86 11.87
N MET A 99 0.12 20.49 10.76
CA MET A 99 0.17 19.87 9.43
C MET A 99 1.16 18.69 9.35
N VAL A 100 2.28 18.79 10.08
CA VAL A 100 3.25 17.68 10.17
C VAL A 100 2.72 16.54 11.04
N LYS A 101 1.91 16.86 12.07
CA LYS A 101 1.32 15.86 12.96
C LYS A 101 0.10 15.15 12.35
N HIS A 102 -0.72 15.89 11.62
CA HIS A 102 -1.93 15.41 10.96
C HIS A 102 -1.81 15.67 9.46
N THR A 103 -1.27 14.69 8.75
CA THR A 103 -1.01 14.75 7.29
C THR A 103 -2.28 15.01 6.47
N PHE A 104 -3.46 14.65 6.98
CA PHE A 104 -4.75 14.94 6.32
C PHE A 104 -5.12 16.42 6.28
N VAL A 105 -4.48 17.28 7.10
CA VAL A 105 -4.83 18.72 7.18
C VAL A 105 -4.56 19.44 5.87
N LEU A 106 -3.45 19.14 5.18
CA LEU A 106 -3.14 19.80 3.91
C LEU A 106 -4.18 19.47 2.82
N PRO A 107 -4.47 18.19 2.52
CA PRO A 107 -5.57 17.85 1.61
C PRO A 107 -6.91 18.45 2.04
N LEU A 108 -7.24 18.42 3.33
CA LEU A 108 -8.48 19.00 3.85
C LEU A 108 -8.57 20.52 3.60
N THR A 109 -7.47 21.26 3.80
CA THR A 109 -7.45 22.70 3.53
C THR A 109 -7.67 23.04 2.06
N ILE A 110 -7.13 22.22 1.15
CA ILE A 110 -7.35 22.38 -0.30
C ILE A 110 -8.82 22.11 -0.62
N ILE A 111 -9.39 21.00 -0.13
CA ILE A 111 -10.80 20.65 -0.35
C ILE A 111 -11.72 21.74 0.20
N ALA A 112 -11.43 22.25 1.41
CA ALA A 112 -12.20 23.32 2.03
C ALA A 112 -12.13 24.61 1.21
N LEU A 113 -10.97 24.96 0.64
CA LEU A 113 -10.82 26.13 -0.23
C LEU A 113 -11.67 25.99 -1.50
N PHE A 114 -11.66 24.82 -2.15
CA PHE A 114 -12.54 24.55 -3.30
C PHE A 114 -14.02 24.67 -2.91
N GLY A 115 -14.42 24.13 -1.75
CA GLY A 115 -15.77 24.25 -1.22
C GLY A 115 -16.19 25.69 -0.94
N LEU A 116 -15.29 26.52 -0.39
CA LEU A 116 -15.53 27.94 -0.16
C LEU A 116 -15.72 28.69 -1.48
N VAL A 117 -14.84 28.48 -2.46
CA VAL A 117 -14.96 29.10 -3.79
C VAL A 117 -16.26 28.67 -4.48
N TYR A 118 -16.67 27.40 -4.33
CA TYR A 118 -17.95 26.92 -4.83
C TYR A 118 -19.14 27.60 -4.16
N SER A 119 -19.08 27.78 -2.83
CA SER A 119 -20.18 28.36 -2.05
C SER A 119 -20.49 29.82 -2.39
N VAL A 120 -19.52 30.57 -2.93
CA VAL A 120 -19.71 31.96 -3.38
C VAL A 120 -20.64 32.02 -4.59
N ASN A 121 -20.57 31.04 -5.49
CA ASN A 121 -21.44 30.95 -6.66
C ASN A 121 -21.67 29.48 -7.01
N PRO A 122 -22.70 28.81 -6.44
CA PRO A 122 -22.97 27.39 -6.65
C PRO A 122 -23.69 27.15 -7.98
N THR A 123 -23.10 27.61 -9.08
CA THR A 123 -23.64 27.42 -10.43
C THR A 123 -22.56 26.84 -11.36
N PRO A 124 -22.94 26.27 -12.52
CA PRO A 124 -22.00 25.77 -13.53
C PRO A 124 -21.03 26.83 -14.07
N SER A 125 -21.32 28.12 -13.84
CA SER A 125 -20.44 29.23 -14.23
C SER A 125 -19.16 29.31 -13.39
N ASN A 126 -19.13 28.65 -12.23
CA ASN A 126 -18.00 28.69 -11.33
C ASN A 126 -16.81 27.89 -11.88
N PRO A 127 -15.57 28.43 -11.90
CA PRO A 127 -14.39 27.69 -12.34
C PRO A 127 -14.17 26.38 -11.58
N VAL A 128 -14.55 26.29 -10.29
CA VAL A 128 -14.38 25.06 -9.51
C VAL A 128 -15.43 23.98 -9.80
N HIS A 129 -16.53 24.33 -10.47
CA HIS A 129 -17.57 23.37 -10.84
C HIS A 129 -16.99 22.22 -11.67
N ARG A 130 -16.05 22.51 -12.57
CA ARG A 130 -15.38 21.53 -13.45
C ARG A 130 -14.45 20.57 -12.72
N PHE A 131 -14.06 20.91 -11.49
CA PHE A 131 -13.24 20.05 -10.63
C PHE A 131 -14.11 19.12 -9.79
N ILE A 132 -15.28 19.60 -9.33
CA ILE A 132 -16.17 18.88 -8.41
C ILE A 132 -17.14 17.97 -9.18
N PHE A 133 -17.65 18.42 -10.33
CA PHE A 133 -18.66 17.70 -11.11
C PHE A 133 -18.12 17.27 -12.48
N LEU A 134 -18.77 16.28 -13.07
CA LEU A 134 -18.43 15.81 -14.42
C LEU A 134 -18.60 16.95 -15.43
N SER A 135 -17.60 17.12 -16.28
CA SER A 135 -17.62 18.08 -17.38
C SER A 135 -18.19 17.47 -18.66
N TYR A 136 -18.60 18.30 -19.61
CA TYR A 136 -19.05 17.90 -20.96
C TYR A 136 -20.36 17.09 -20.98
N GLU A 137 -21.37 17.55 -20.23
CA GLU A 137 -22.74 17.03 -20.35
C GLU A 137 -23.27 17.26 -21.77
N LEU A 138 -23.84 16.22 -22.38
CA LEU A 138 -24.42 16.28 -23.73
C LEU A 138 -25.92 16.63 -23.67
N PRO A 139 -26.49 17.15 -24.77
CA PRO A 139 -27.92 17.42 -24.85
C PRO A 139 -28.78 16.17 -24.60
N GLU A 140 -30.02 16.37 -24.14
CA GLU A 140 -30.94 15.28 -23.78
C GLU A 140 -31.23 14.30 -24.93
N SER A 141 -31.00 14.70 -26.18
CA SER A 141 -31.10 13.82 -27.35
C SER A 141 -30.15 12.62 -27.31
N PHE A 142 -29.09 12.69 -26.50
CA PHE A 142 -28.13 11.61 -26.28
C PHE A 142 -28.45 10.77 -25.03
N ASN A 143 -29.54 11.07 -24.33
CA ASN A 143 -29.94 10.27 -23.18
C ASN A 143 -30.37 8.88 -23.64
N ASP A 144 -29.97 7.87 -22.89
CA ASP A 144 -30.38 6.49 -23.15
C ASP A 144 -31.89 6.30 -22.93
N GLU A 145 -32.45 5.17 -23.37
CA GLU A 145 -33.88 4.82 -23.21
C GLU A 145 -34.38 4.92 -21.76
N HIS A 146 -33.46 4.81 -20.80
CA HIS A 146 -33.70 4.94 -19.36
C HIS A 146 -33.56 6.39 -18.82
N GLY A 147 -33.41 7.38 -19.70
CA GLY A 147 -33.24 8.80 -19.34
C GLY A 147 -31.86 9.14 -18.73
N ARG A 148 -30.86 8.27 -18.91
CA ARG A 148 -29.52 8.46 -18.33
C ARG A 148 -28.74 9.51 -19.11
N LYS A 149 -28.11 10.45 -18.40
CA LYS A 149 -27.30 11.52 -18.99
C LYS A 149 -25.98 11.00 -19.53
N HIS A 150 -25.66 11.39 -20.76
CA HIS A 150 -24.39 11.08 -21.41
C HIS A 150 -23.42 12.25 -21.36
N TYR A 151 -22.14 11.92 -21.26
CA TYR A 151 -21.04 12.88 -21.17
C TYR A 151 -20.00 12.60 -22.25
N GLY A 152 -19.48 13.67 -22.86
CA GLY A 152 -18.31 13.62 -23.73
C GLY A 152 -17.00 13.56 -22.95
N LYS A 153 -15.87 13.78 -23.64
CA LYS A 153 -14.53 13.79 -23.03
C LYS A 153 -13.82 15.09 -23.35
N GLY A 154 -12.95 15.53 -22.46
CA GLY A 154 -12.02 16.63 -22.76
C GLY A 154 -11.06 16.94 -21.63
N LEU A 155 -10.29 18.02 -21.79
CA LEU A 155 -9.20 18.37 -20.87
C LEU A 155 -9.67 18.72 -19.46
N TRP A 156 -10.91 19.18 -19.28
CA TRP A 156 -11.47 19.43 -17.95
C TRP A 156 -11.65 18.16 -17.12
N ASP A 157 -11.62 16.99 -17.74
CA ASP A 157 -11.62 15.71 -17.00
C ASP A 157 -10.30 15.51 -16.22
N LEU A 158 -9.19 16.14 -16.64
CA LEU A 158 -7.94 16.16 -15.86
C LEU A 158 -8.08 17.00 -14.58
N ALA A 159 -8.85 18.08 -14.64
CA ALA A 159 -9.14 18.92 -13.47
C ALA A 159 -9.97 18.13 -12.43
N PHE A 160 -10.96 17.37 -12.90
CA PHE A 160 -11.72 16.43 -12.08
C PHE A 160 -10.79 15.38 -11.42
N VAL A 161 -9.94 14.71 -12.21
CA VAL A 161 -8.98 13.73 -11.71
C VAL A 161 -8.06 14.35 -10.64
N ALA A 162 -7.51 15.54 -10.91
CA ALA A 162 -6.63 16.23 -9.96
C ALA A 162 -7.32 16.57 -8.64
N PHE A 163 -8.57 17.07 -8.69
CA PHE A 163 -9.33 17.35 -7.48
C PHE A 163 -9.63 16.09 -6.69
N TYR A 164 -10.09 15.02 -7.35
CA TYR A 164 -10.39 13.77 -6.68
C TYR A 164 -9.15 13.03 -6.17
N THR A 165 -7.96 13.25 -6.77
CA THR A 165 -6.68 12.81 -6.19
C THR A 165 -6.42 13.46 -4.83
N VAL A 166 -6.76 14.74 -4.66
CA VAL A 166 -6.67 15.44 -3.36
C VAL A 166 -7.72 14.90 -2.38
N VAL A 167 -8.96 14.70 -2.84
CA VAL A 167 -10.03 14.09 -2.02
C VAL A 167 -9.62 12.70 -1.53
N LEU A 168 -9.07 11.86 -2.39
CA LEU A 168 -8.59 10.53 -2.03
C LEU A 168 -7.39 10.58 -1.10
N SER A 169 -6.49 11.56 -1.26
CA SER A 169 -5.38 11.78 -0.33
C SER A 169 -5.87 12.16 1.06
N PHE A 170 -6.88 13.03 1.17
CA PHE A 170 -7.55 13.34 2.43
C PHE A 170 -8.18 12.09 3.06
N THR A 171 -9.02 11.39 2.29
CA THR A 171 -9.75 10.21 2.75
C THR A 171 -8.79 9.13 3.25
N ARG A 172 -7.71 8.85 2.52
CA ARG A 172 -6.65 7.91 2.93
C ARG A 172 -6.08 8.27 4.29
N GLU A 173 -5.54 9.49 4.43
CA GLU A 173 -4.87 9.90 5.66
C GLU A 173 -5.84 9.99 6.85
N PHE A 174 -7.05 10.48 6.63
CA PHE A 174 -8.09 10.56 7.66
C PHE A 174 -8.51 9.17 8.15
N VAL A 175 -8.86 8.27 7.23
CA VAL A 175 -9.29 6.90 7.57
C VAL A 175 -8.15 6.14 8.25
N MET A 176 -6.92 6.23 7.73
CA MET A 176 -5.77 5.55 8.35
C MET A 176 -5.49 6.06 9.77
N GLN A 177 -5.52 7.37 10.02
CA GLN A 177 -5.13 7.93 11.32
C GLN A 177 -6.25 7.89 12.37
N GLU A 178 -7.48 8.20 11.98
CA GLU A 178 -8.59 8.37 12.92
C GLU A 178 -9.39 7.07 13.11
N ILE A 179 -9.44 6.20 12.09
CA ILE A 179 -10.25 4.97 12.13
C ILE A 179 -9.36 3.73 12.29
N ILE A 180 -8.39 3.51 11.40
CA ILE A 180 -7.65 2.24 11.35
C ILE A 180 -6.56 2.18 12.43
N ARG A 181 -5.81 3.26 12.66
CA ARG A 181 -4.77 3.32 13.70
C ARG A 181 -5.27 2.91 15.09
N PRO A 182 -6.41 3.41 15.62
CA PRO A 182 -6.90 2.95 16.91
C PRO A 182 -7.34 1.48 16.88
N LEU A 183 -7.86 0.97 15.76
CA LEU A 183 -8.18 -0.46 15.61
C LEU A 183 -6.92 -1.32 15.66
N GLY A 184 -5.86 -0.94 14.95
CA GLY A 184 -4.57 -1.65 15.00
C GLY A 184 -3.94 -1.67 16.39
N ARG A 185 -4.08 -0.58 17.16
CA ARG A 185 -3.64 -0.54 18.58
C ARG A 185 -4.50 -1.44 19.48
N ARG A 186 -5.82 -1.47 19.26
CA ARG A 186 -6.73 -2.37 19.99
C ARG A 186 -6.47 -3.84 19.68
N ALA A 187 -6.01 -4.14 18.47
CA ALA A 187 -5.57 -5.48 18.06
C ALA A 187 -4.20 -5.88 18.64
N GLY A 188 -3.50 -4.99 19.36
CA GLY A 188 -2.22 -5.30 20.00
C GLY A 188 -1.01 -5.27 19.05
N LEU A 189 -1.15 -4.70 17.85
CA LEU A 189 -0.07 -4.66 16.87
C LEU A 189 1.10 -3.78 17.34
N GLY A 190 2.32 -4.27 17.11
CA GLY A 190 3.56 -3.53 17.34
C GLY A 190 3.62 -2.22 16.56
N LYS A 191 4.41 -1.26 17.05
CA LYS A 191 4.54 0.07 16.43
C LYS A 191 5.06 0.01 14.99
N ASN A 192 5.88 -0.98 14.67
CA ASN A 192 6.50 -1.12 13.34
C ASN A 192 5.52 -1.72 12.32
N LYS A 193 4.70 -2.70 12.74
CA LYS A 193 3.70 -3.38 11.89
C LYS A 193 2.43 -2.55 11.63
N ILE A 194 2.12 -1.59 12.50
CA ILE A 194 0.87 -0.81 12.40
C ILE A 194 0.78 0.03 11.12
N ALA A 195 1.92 0.52 10.59
CA ALA A 195 1.94 1.33 9.38
C ALA A 195 1.43 0.54 8.17
N ARG A 196 2.02 -0.64 7.95
CA ARG A 196 1.64 -1.54 6.85
C ARG A 196 0.23 -2.10 7.02
N PHE A 197 -0.14 -2.45 8.25
CA PHE A 197 -1.51 -2.86 8.55
C PHE A 197 -2.51 -1.78 8.12
N MET A 198 -2.27 -0.50 8.45
CA MET A 198 -3.15 0.58 8.04
C MET A 198 -3.25 0.71 6.51
N GLU A 199 -2.14 0.54 5.79
CA GLU A 199 -2.11 0.61 4.32
C GLU A 199 -2.97 -0.51 3.69
N GLN A 200 -2.82 -1.74 4.18
CA GLN A 200 -3.56 -2.89 3.65
C GLN A 200 -5.05 -2.80 4.01
N VAL A 201 -5.40 -2.43 5.23
CA VAL A 201 -6.80 -2.26 5.64
C VAL A 201 -7.48 -1.14 4.85
N TYR A 202 -6.80 0.00 4.64
CA TYR A 202 -7.36 1.08 3.82
C TYR A 202 -7.64 0.60 2.40
N THR A 203 -6.69 -0.13 1.81
CA THR A 203 -6.83 -0.71 0.47
C THR A 203 -8.00 -1.69 0.39
N ALA A 204 -8.16 -2.56 1.40
CA ALA A 204 -9.29 -3.48 1.48
C ALA A 204 -10.63 -2.75 1.64
N VAL A 205 -10.70 -1.69 2.44
CA VAL A 205 -11.90 -0.86 2.60
C VAL A 205 -12.22 -0.11 1.31
N TYR A 206 -11.21 0.40 0.60
CA TYR A 206 -11.42 1.10 -0.67
C TYR A 206 -12.06 0.17 -1.71
N PHE A 207 -11.46 -1.00 -1.95
CA PHE A 207 -11.94 -1.93 -2.97
C PHE A 207 -13.23 -2.67 -2.58
N SER A 208 -13.59 -2.73 -1.29
CA SER A 208 -14.89 -3.29 -0.88
C SER A 208 -16.07 -2.44 -1.35
N PHE A 209 -15.88 -1.13 -1.54
CA PHE A 209 -16.89 -0.24 -2.13
C PHE A 209 -16.72 -0.12 -3.65
N LEU A 210 -15.50 0.10 -4.13
CA LEU A 210 -15.26 0.38 -5.55
C LEU A 210 -15.40 -0.85 -6.44
N GLY A 211 -15.08 -2.06 -5.95
CA GLY A 211 -15.24 -3.31 -6.70
C GLY A 211 -16.70 -3.57 -7.08
N PRO A 212 -17.64 -3.63 -6.12
CA PRO A 212 -19.06 -3.78 -6.41
C PRO A 212 -19.64 -2.63 -7.25
N PHE A 213 -19.21 -1.39 -7.00
CA PHE A 213 -19.64 -0.25 -7.81
C PHE A 213 -19.16 -0.36 -9.27
N GLY A 214 -17.92 -0.82 -9.50
CA GLY A 214 -17.39 -1.10 -10.83
C GLY A 214 -18.18 -2.19 -11.55
N MET A 215 -18.52 -3.29 -10.86
CA MET A 215 -19.40 -4.34 -11.40
C MET A 215 -20.78 -3.80 -11.78
N TYR A 216 -21.39 -2.98 -10.91
CA TYR A 216 -22.67 -2.34 -11.20
C TYR A 216 -22.59 -1.45 -12.45
N VAL A 217 -21.56 -0.61 -12.58
CA VAL A 217 -21.34 0.22 -13.77
C VAL A 217 -21.15 -0.62 -15.03
N MET A 218 -20.34 -1.68 -14.95
CA MET A 218 -20.08 -2.57 -16.09
C MET A 218 -21.33 -3.31 -16.57
N SER A 219 -22.29 -3.57 -15.69
CA SER A 219 -23.55 -4.24 -16.04
C SER A 219 -24.41 -3.47 -17.04
N PHE A 220 -24.20 -2.16 -17.16
CA PHE A 220 -24.86 -1.32 -18.14
C PHE A 220 -24.13 -1.24 -19.48
N THR A 221 -23.03 -1.95 -19.64
CA THR A 221 -22.20 -1.95 -20.86
C THR A 221 -22.27 -3.31 -21.56
N PRO A 222 -22.06 -3.37 -22.88
CA PRO A 222 -22.00 -4.64 -23.61
C PRO A 222 -20.82 -5.53 -23.19
N VAL A 223 -19.90 -5.00 -22.36
CA VAL A 223 -18.75 -5.72 -21.81
C VAL A 223 -19.16 -6.60 -20.62
N TRP A 224 -20.40 -6.53 -20.13
CA TRP A 224 -20.88 -7.27 -18.96
C TRP A 224 -20.38 -8.72 -18.93
N TYR A 225 -19.87 -9.13 -17.77
CA TYR A 225 -19.23 -10.42 -17.55
C TYR A 225 -18.07 -10.73 -18.51
N PHE A 226 -17.27 -9.70 -18.81
CA PHE A 226 -16.07 -9.75 -19.64
C PHE A 226 -16.35 -10.28 -21.06
N ASN A 227 -17.46 -9.83 -21.66
CA ASN A 227 -17.74 -10.09 -23.07
C ASN A 227 -16.79 -9.28 -23.95
N THR A 228 -15.87 -9.97 -24.63
CA THR A 228 -14.81 -9.36 -25.45
C THR A 228 -15.35 -8.71 -26.72
N ARG A 229 -16.41 -9.30 -27.29
CA ARG A 229 -17.04 -8.78 -28.51
C ARG A 229 -17.62 -7.38 -28.27
N GLY A 230 -18.26 -7.19 -27.10
CA GLY A 230 -18.80 -5.91 -26.66
C GLY A 230 -17.74 -4.80 -26.49
N MET A 231 -16.45 -5.14 -26.40
CA MET A 231 -15.37 -4.16 -26.37
C MET A 231 -15.11 -3.48 -27.72
N TYR A 232 -15.60 -4.06 -28.82
CA TYR A 232 -15.28 -3.61 -30.19
C TYR A 232 -16.52 -3.24 -31.02
N GLU A 233 -17.67 -3.86 -30.76
CA GLU A 233 -18.88 -3.69 -31.59
C GLU A 233 -19.33 -2.24 -31.76
N THR A 234 -19.29 -1.47 -30.67
CA THR A 234 -19.75 -0.08 -30.64
C THR A 234 -18.59 0.93 -30.62
N TYR A 235 -17.37 0.48 -30.94
CA TYR A 235 -16.21 1.34 -30.98
C TYR A 235 -16.29 2.29 -32.20
N PRO A 236 -16.14 3.62 -32.02
CA PRO A 236 -15.51 4.28 -30.88
C PRO A 236 -16.49 4.72 -29.77
N HIS A 237 -16.16 4.40 -28.51
CA HIS A 237 -16.95 4.80 -27.34
C HIS A 237 -16.67 6.28 -26.97
N LYS A 238 -17.23 7.21 -27.73
CA LYS A 238 -17.02 8.66 -27.56
C LYS A 238 -17.72 9.23 -26.34
N THR A 239 -18.86 8.65 -25.97
CA THR A 239 -19.72 9.14 -24.91
C THR A 239 -19.92 8.07 -23.84
N HIS A 240 -20.08 8.49 -22.60
CA HIS A 240 -20.28 7.60 -21.46
C HIS A 240 -21.44 8.09 -20.61
N ASP A 241 -22.18 7.15 -20.02
CA ASP A 241 -23.14 7.48 -18.98
C ASP A 241 -22.43 8.11 -17.77
N ALA A 242 -23.18 8.87 -16.99
CA ALA A 242 -22.66 9.59 -15.82
C ALA A 242 -21.88 8.66 -14.86
N GLN A 243 -22.42 7.46 -14.61
CA GLN A 243 -21.86 6.53 -13.62
C GLN A 243 -20.56 5.92 -14.14
N PHE A 244 -20.52 5.52 -15.41
CA PHE A 244 -19.29 5.05 -16.06
C PHE A 244 -18.22 6.12 -16.07
N LYS A 245 -18.55 7.34 -16.53
CA LYS A 245 -17.56 8.41 -16.62
C LYS A 245 -17.00 8.75 -15.24
N PHE A 246 -17.88 8.85 -14.23
CA PHE A 246 -17.46 9.06 -12.85
C PHE A 246 -16.54 7.94 -12.36
N TYR A 247 -16.96 6.68 -12.44
CA TYR A 247 -16.16 5.54 -11.98
C TYR A 247 -14.78 5.51 -12.66
N TYR A 248 -14.74 5.70 -13.97
CA TYR A 248 -13.51 5.64 -14.74
C TYR A 248 -12.53 6.76 -14.35
N LEU A 249 -13.01 8.01 -14.24
CA LEU A 249 -12.17 9.14 -13.83
C LEU A 249 -11.77 9.07 -12.35
N PHE A 250 -12.67 8.58 -11.49
CA PHE A 250 -12.40 8.38 -10.07
C PHE A 250 -11.32 7.31 -9.87
N GLN A 251 -11.35 6.20 -10.63
CA GLN A 251 -10.28 5.22 -10.62
C GLN A 251 -8.97 5.79 -11.17
N ALA A 252 -9.01 6.61 -12.23
CA ALA A 252 -7.82 7.33 -12.68
C ALA A 252 -7.22 8.22 -11.57
N ALA A 253 -8.07 8.91 -10.79
CA ALA A 253 -7.66 9.73 -9.65
C ALA A 253 -7.02 8.91 -8.51
N TYR A 254 -7.54 7.72 -8.24
CA TYR A 254 -6.96 6.78 -7.28
C TYR A 254 -5.60 6.28 -7.72
N TRP A 255 -5.46 5.84 -8.97
CA TRP A 255 -4.17 5.39 -9.49
C TRP A 255 -3.14 6.53 -9.57
N ALA A 256 -3.57 7.75 -9.89
CA ALA A 256 -2.72 8.93 -9.79
C ALA A 256 -2.30 9.22 -8.35
N GLN A 257 -3.23 9.10 -7.39
CA GLN A 257 -2.94 9.27 -5.96
C GLN A 257 -1.91 8.24 -5.47
N GLN A 258 -2.06 6.97 -5.84
CA GLN A 258 -1.10 5.91 -5.49
C GLN A 258 0.27 6.15 -6.12
N ALA A 259 0.32 6.60 -7.38
CA ALA A 259 1.57 6.95 -8.04
C ALA A 259 2.29 8.13 -7.36
N ILE A 260 1.55 9.14 -6.89
CA ILE A 260 2.13 10.26 -6.12
C ILE A 260 2.73 9.76 -4.81
N VAL A 261 2.04 8.89 -4.09
CA VAL A 261 2.54 8.28 -2.83
C VAL A 261 3.85 7.51 -3.09
N LEU A 262 3.90 6.74 -4.17
CA LEU A 262 5.09 6.00 -4.60
C LEU A 262 6.26 6.94 -4.92
N VAL A 263 6.05 7.94 -5.78
CA VAL A 263 7.10 8.88 -6.25
C VAL A 263 7.64 9.74 -5.12
N LEU A 264 6.80 10.13 -4.17
CA LEU A 264 7.23 10.90 -3.00
C LEU A 264 7.99 10.06 -1.96
N GLY A 265 8.15 8.75 -2.20
CA GLY A 265 8.81 7.82 -1.29
C GLY A 265 8.10 7.75 0.07
N MET A 266 6.78 7.92 0.07
CA MET A 266 5.98 7.89 1.31
C MET A 266 5.88 6.47 1.88
N GLU A 267 6.21 5.45 1.09
CA GLU A 267 6.28 4.04 1.49
C GLU A 267 7.75 3.56 1.45
N LYS A 268 8.21 2.81 2.48
CA LYS A 268 9.56 2.19 2.50
C LYS A 268 9.69 1.30 1.25
N PRO A 269 10.72 1.48 0.40
CA PRO A 269 10.91 0.68 -0.80
C PRO A 269 10.96 -0.82 -0.48
N ARG A 270 10.18 -1.61 -1.22
CA ARG A 270 10.14 -3.07 -1.10
C ARG A 270 11.16 -3.72 -2.04
N LYS A 271 11.47 -5.01 -1.84
CA LYS A 271 12.35 -5.80 -2.74
C LYS A 271 11.88 -5.78 -4.21
N ASP A 272 10.58 -5.60 -4.44
CA ASP A 272 9.95 -5.51 -5.77
C ASP A 272 9.62 -4.05 -6.20
N TYR A 273 10.35 -3.06 -5.67
CA TYR A 273 10.08 -1.65 -5.95
C TYR A 273 10.17 -1.32 -7.45
N LYS A 274 11.12 -1.90 -8.19
CA LYS A 274 11.29 -1.64 -9.62
C LYS A 274 10.12 -2.15 -10.44
N GLU A 275 9.64 -3.34 -10.13
CA GLU A 275 8.49 -3.97 -10.76
C GLU A 275 7.20 -3.21 -10.42
N LEU A 276 7.07 -2.72 -9.18
CA LEU A 276 5.96 -1.86 -8.76
C LEU A 276 5.97 -0.50 -9.50
N VAL A 277 7.14 0.12 -9.69
CA VAL A 277 7.29 1.35 -10.51
C VAL A 277 6.92 1.06 -11.96
N GLY A 278 7.43 -0.03 -12.54
CA GLY A 278 7.10 -0.45 -13.90
C GLY A 278 5.60 -0.67 -14.09
N HIS A 279 4.94 -1.29 -13.10
CA HIS A 279 3.50 -1.44 -13.07
C HIS A 279 2.75 -0.11 -13.06
N HIS A 280 3.17 0.86 -12.24
CA HIS A 280 2.53 2.18 -12.22
C HIS A 280 2.69 2.93 -13.55
N ILE A 281 3.85 2.81 -14.21
CA ILE A 281 4.06 3.37 -15.55
C ILE A 281 3.10 2.71 -16.55
N THR A 282 3.04 1.38 -16.59
CA THR A 282 2.19 0.63 -17.52
C THR A 282 0.71 0.92 -17.29
N THR A 283 0.26 0.92 -16.03
CA THR A 283 -1.15 1.18 -15.68
C THR A 283 -1.56 2.61 -15.97
N LEU A 284 -0.81 3.64 -15.57
CA LEU A 284 -1.13 5.03 -15.90
C LEU A 284 -1.15 5.26 -17.41
N THR A 285 -0.24 4.61 -18.15
CA THR A 285 -0.22 4.68 -19.62
C THR A 285 -1.47 4.02 -20.21
N LEU A 286 -1.87 2.83 -19.73
CA LEU A 286 -3.11 2.17 -20.15
C LEU A 286 -4.34 3.05 -19.89
N ILE A 287 -4.45 3.63 -18.69
CA ILE A 287 -5.56 4.50 -18.31
C ILE A 287 -5.62 5.74 -19.23
N GLY A 288 -4.50 6.45 -19.38
CA GLY A 288 -4.41 7.65 -20.18
C GLY A 288 -4.73 7.40 -21.66
N LEU A 289 -4.11 6.38 -22.27
CA LEU A 289 -4.32 6.06 -23.68
C LEU A 289 -5.71 5.49 -23.94
N SER A 290 -6.23 4.62 -23.08
CA SER A 290 -7.57 4.07 -23.30
C SER A 290 -8.68 5.11 -23.13
N TYR A 291 -8.50 6.11 -22.25
CA TYR A 291 -9.40 7.27 -22.21
C TYR A 291 -9.28 8.13 -23.48
N ARG A 292 -8.05 8.53 -23.82
CA ARG A 292 -7.74 9.43 -24.95
C ARG A 292 -8.17 8.87 -26.30
N PHE A 293 -8.01 7.57 -26.51
CA PHE A 293 -8.31 6.87 -27.77
C PHE A 293 -9.55 5.96 -27.67
N HIS A 294 -10.40 6.15 -26.66
CA HIS A 294 -11.75 5.58 -26.59
C HIS A 294 -11.84 4.05 -26.40
N PHE A 295 -10.75 3.42 -25.95
CA PHE A 295 -10.69 2.01 -25.54
C PHE A 295 -11.15 1.79 -24.08
N THR A 296 -12.03 2.66 -23.57
CA THR A 296 -12.49 2.64 -22.17
C THR A 296 -13.21 1.36 -21.78
N TYR A 297 -13.81 0.64 -22.73
CA TYR A 297 -14.48 -0.65 -22.49
C TYR A 297 -13.49 -1.79 -22.24
N ILE A 298 -12.31 -1.76 -22.85
CA ILE A 298 -11.19 -2.62 -22.45
C ILE A 298 -10.71 -2.17 -21.06
N GLY A 299 -10.60 -0.85 -20.85
CA GLY A 299 -10.15 -0.26 -19.59
C GLY A 299 -11.01 -0.66 -18.38
N ILE A 300 -12.34 -0.60 -18.47
CA ILE A 300 -13.23 -0.98 -17.35
C ILE A 300 -13.10 -2.47 -16.99
N ALA A 301 -12.96 -3.35 -17.99
CA ALA A 301 -12.72 -4.77 -17.75
C ALA A 301 -11.39 -5.01 -17.02
N VAL A 302 -10.33 -4.29 -17.40
CA VAL A 302 -9.05 -4.33 -16.71
C VAL A 302 -9.18 -3.78 -15.29
N TYR A 303 -9.82 -2.63 -15.08
CA TYR A 303 -10.03 -2.10 -13.73
C TYR A 303 -10.72 -3.09 -12.80
N ILE A 304 -11.83 -3.68 -13.23
CA ILE A 304 -12.64 -4.55 -12.38
C ILE A 304 -11.90 -5.83 -12.00
N THR A 305 -11.20 -6.46 -12.96
CA THR A 305 -10.35 -7.62 -12.63
C THR A 305 -9.27 -7.26 -11.61
N HIS A 306 -8.72 -6.06 -11.70
CA HIS A 306 -7.65 -5.60 -10.83
C HIS A 306 -8.18 -5.25 -9.43
N ASP A 307 -9.23 -4.46 -9.34
CA ASP A 307 -9.85 -4.01 -8.10
C ASP A 307 -10.32 -5.20 -7.23
N ILE A 308 -11.03 -6.17 -7.84
CA ILE A 308 -11.56 -7.33 -7.10
C ILE A 308 -10.42 -8.19 -6.56
N SER A 309 -9.37 -8.44 -7.35
CA SER A 309 -8.24 -9.25 -6.90
C SER A 309 -7.37 -8.53 -5.86
N ASP A 310 -7.23 -7.21 -5.95
CA ASP A 310 -6.52 -6.41 -4.94
C ASP A 310 -7.27 -6.36 -3.61
N TRP A 311 -8.60 -6.43 -3.63
CA TRP A 311 -9.40 -6.61 -2.41
C TRP A 311 -9.04 -7.92 -1.68
N PHE A 312 -8.95 -9.04 -2.41
CA PHE A 312 -8.53 -10.31 -1.84
C PHE A 312 -7.09 -10.26 -1.32
N LEU A 313 -6.15 -9.67 -2.09
CA LEU A 313 -4.75 -9.50 -1.67
C LEU A 313 -4.65 -8.70 -0.35
N ALA A 314 -5.28 -7.53 -0.30
CA ALA A 314 -5.22 -6.63 0.84
C ALA A 314 -5.88 -7.24 2.08
N THR A 315 -6.98 -7.98 1.89
CA THR A 315 -7.66 -8.70 2.98
C THR A 315 -6.81 -9.86 3.50
N ALA A 316 -6.17 -10.64 2.61
CA ALA A 316 -5.27 -11.74 3.02
C ALA A 316 -4.10 -11.21 3.84
N LYS A 317 -3.48 -10.09 3.43
CA LYS A 317 -2.42 -9.43 4.21
C LYS A 317 -2.92 -8.90 5.55
N THR A 318 -4.11 -8.33 5.58
CA THR A 318 -4.75 -7.88 6.83
C THR A 318 -4.96 -9.03 7.81
N LEU A 319 -5.44 -10.18 7.32
CA LEU A 319 -5.63 -11.39 8.14
C LEU A 319 -4.30 -11.96 8.64
N ASN A 320 -3.24 -11.89 7.84
CA ASN A 320 -1.89 -12.29 8.23
C ASN A 320 -1.34 -11.40 9.35
N TYR A 321 -1.48 -10.08 9.25
CA TYR A 321 -1.06 -9.17 10.34
C TYR A 321 -1.81 -9.41 11.66
N LEU A 322 -3.02 -9.95 11.60
CA LEU A 322 -3.86 -10.23 12.78
C LEU A 322 -3.70 -11.67 13.31
N ASP A 323 -2.80 -12.47 12.72
CA ASP A 323 -2.62 -13.90 13.04
C ASP A 323 -3.95 -14.67 13.06
N SER A 324 -4.83 -14.35 12.10
CA SER A 324 -6.20 -14.86 12.09
C SER A 324 -6.26 -16.34 11.68
N PRO A 325 -7.05 -17.19 12.36
CA PRO A 325 -7.14 -18.62 12.05
C PRO A 325 -7.78 -18.90 10.68
N ILE A 326 -8.50 -17.92 10.09
CA ILE A 326 -9.09 -18.04 8.75
C ILE A 326 -8.14 -17.65 7.61
N LEU A 327 -6.88 -17.32 7.92
CA LEU A 327 -5.89 -16.89 6.92
C LEU A 327 -5.73 -17.92 5.80
N ILE A 328 -5.49 -19.19 6.14
CA ILE A 328 -5.21 -20.26 5.17
C ILE A 328 -6.39 -20.49 4.22
N PRO A 329 -7.63 -20.73 4.69
CA PRO A 329 -8.76 -20.90 3.77
C PRO A 329 -9.01 -19.64 2.92
N PHE A 330 -8.84 -18.45 3.49
CA PHE A 330 -8.98 -17.20 2.73
C PHE A 330 -7.89 -17.02 1.67
N PHE A 331 -6.64 -17.37 1.99
CA PHE A 331 -5.51 -17.31 1.07
C PHE A 331 -5.71 -18.23 -0.14
N THR A 332 -6.29 -19.41 0.05
CA THR A 332 -6.67 -20.32 -1.05
C THR A 332 -7.71 -19.69 -1.98
N ILE A 333 -8.74 -19.04 -1.42
CA ILE A 333 -9.75 -18.31 -2.21
C ILE A 333 -9.10 -17.15 -2.98
N PHE A 334 -8.23 -16.38 -2.31
CA PHE A 334 -7.45 -15.31 -2.91
C PHE A 334 -6.63 -15.82 -4.11
N MET A 335 -5.90 -16.93 -3.97
CA MET A 335 -5.09 -17.49 -5.05
C MET A 335 -5.95 -17.89 -6.26
N GLY A 336 -7.10 -18.54 -6.02
CA GLY A 336 -8.06 -18.86 -7.07
C GLY A 336 -8.61 -17.63 -7.78
N ALA A 337 -9.01 -16.61 -7.00
CA ALA A 337 -9.50 -15.34 -7.54
C ALA A 337 -8.42 -14.59 -8.35
N TRP A 338 -7.17 -14.58 -7.87
CA TRP A 338 -6.03 -14.01 -8.58
C TRP A 338 -5.83 -14.71 -9.93
N ILE A 339 -5.77 -16.04 -9.96
CA ILE A 339 -5.56 -16.79 -11.20
C ILE A 339 -6.69 -16.53 -12.19
N TYR A 340 -7.94 -16.57 -11.74
CA TYR A 340 -9.08 -16.33 -12.60
C TYR A 340 -9.11 -14.89 -13.16
N LEU A 341 -9.03 -13.88 -12.29
CA LEU A 341 -9.20 -12.48 -12.69
C LEU A 341 -7.97 -11.91 -13.39
N ARG A 342 -6.76 -12.16 -12.86
CA ARG A 342 -5.52 -11.57 -13.37
C ARG A 342 -4.92 -12.34 -14.53
N HIS A 343 -5.21 -13.63 -14.68
CA HIS A 343 -4.65 -14.44 -15.77
C HIS A 343 -5.72 -14.91 -16.74
N PHE A 344 -6.72 -15.68 -16.31
CA PHE A 344 -7.69 -16.24 -17.25
C PHE A 344 -8.46 -15.14 -18.01
N ILE A 345 -9.04 -14.17 -17.30
CA ILE A 345 -9.76 -13.06 -17.93
C ILE A 345 -8.82 -12.14 -18.73
N ASN A 346 -7.65 -11.80 -18.19
CA ASN A 346 -6.70 -10.94 -18.89
C ASN A 346 -6.19 -11.60 -20.20
N LEU A 347 -5.84 -12.89 -20.16
CA LEU A 347 -5.48 -13.66 -21.35
C LEU A 347 -6.63 -13.74 -22.36
N LYS A 348 -7.89 -13.85 -21.90
CA LYS A 348 -9.07 -13.76 -22.77
C LYS A 348 -9.15 -12.39 -23.47
N ILE A 349 -8.88 -11.29 -22.75
CA ILE A 349 -8.84 -9.93 -23.33
C ILE A 349 -7.71 -9.83 -24.37
N ILE A 350 -6.50 -10.28 -24.02
CA ILE A 350 -5.34 -10.28 -24.93
C ILE A 350 -5.63 -11.12 -26.17
N TRP A 351 -6.21 -12.31 -26.02
CA TRP A 351 -6.60 -13.17 -27.13
C TRP A 351 -7.58 -12.46 -28.07
N SER A 352 -8.58 -11.76 -27.53
CA SER A 352 -9.54 -10.99 -28.32
C SER A 352 -8.89 -9.89 -29.16
N LEU A 353 -7.74 -9.34 -28.73
CA LEU A 353 -6.99 -8.37 -29.51
C LEU A 353 -6.41 -8.98 -30.79
N PHE A 354 -6.17 -10.29 -30.84
CA PHE A 354 -5.64 -10.97 -32.01
C PHE A 354 -6.74 -11.60 -32.88
N THR A 355 -7.88 -11.96 -32.31
CA THR A 355 -8.97 -12.64 -33.04
C THR A 355 -10.14 -11.71 -33.44
N GLU A 356 -10.60 -10.85 -32.53
CA GLU A 356 -11.83 -10.06 -32.66
C GLU A 356 -11.56 -8.60 -33.05
N TYR A 357 -10.42 -8.02 -32.63
CA TYR A 357 -10.11 -6.61 -32.84
C TYR A 357 -10.12 -6.17 -34.33
N ARG A 358 -9.79 -7.05 -35.26
CA ARG A 358 -9.82 -6.72 -36.69
C ARG A 358 -11.17 -6.99 -37.35
N THR A 359 -11.94 -7.94 -36.80
CA THR A 359 -13.13 -8.50 -37.44
C THR A 359 -14.42 -7.88 -36.92
N VAL A 360 -14.44 -7.42 -35.67
CA VAL A 360 -15.63 -6.82 -35.03
C VAL A 360 -15.56 -5.31 -35.11
N GLY A 361 -16.53 -4.68 -35.80
CA GLY A 361 -16.59 -3.23 -36.00
C GLY A 361 -15.53 -2.70 -37.00
N PRO A 362 -15.61 -1.41 -37.39
CA PRO A 362 -14.72 -0.84 -38.40
C PRO A 362 -13.24 -0.94 -37.99
N PHE A 363 -12.37 -1.35 -38.91
CA PHE A 363 -10.91 -1.35 -38.73
C PHE A 363 -10.29 -0.35 -39.70
N LEU A 364 -10.30 0.91 -39.30
CA LEU A 364 -9.77 2.02 -40.08
C LEU A 364 -9.30 3.13 -39.13
N LEU A 365 -8.35 3.94 -39.59
CA LEU A 365 -7.89 5.12 -38.87
C LEU A 365 -8.63 6.34 -39.43
N ASP A 366 -9.45 6.96 -38.60
CA ASP A 366 -10.12 8.22 -38.91
C ASP A 366 -9.98 9.18 -37.71
N TRP A 367 -9.20 10.24 -37.92
CA TRP A 367 -8.93 11.23 -36.88
C TRP A 367 -10.13 12.14 -36.60
N GLU A 368 -10.94 12.44 -37.62
CA GLU A 368 -12.12 13.31 -37.52
C GLU A 368 -13.28 12.56 -36.87
N GLY A 369 -13.52 11.32 -37.32
CA GLY A 369 -14.45 10.40 -36.71
C GLY A 369 -13.99 9.82 -35.38
N GLY A 370 -12.80 10.14 -34.88
CA GLY A 370 -12.27 9.64 -33.61
C GLY A 370 -12.14 8.10 -33.56
N GLN A 371 -11.92 7.48 -34.72
CA GLN A 371 -11.76 6.05 -34.87
C GLN A 371 -10.29 5.68 -34.90
N TYR A 372 -9.80 5.09 -33.81
CA TYR A 372 -8.38 4.75 -33.63
C TYR A 372 -8.11 3.24 -33.71
N LYS A 373 -9.10 2.47 -34.15
CA LYS A 373 -9.02 1.01 -34.32
C LYS A 373 -8.27 0.65 -35.59
N CYS A 374 -6.95 0.73 -35.50
CA CYS A 374 -5.99 0.44 -36.55
C CYS A 374 -4.88 -0.50 -36.05
N LEU A 375 -3.95 -0.87 -36.93
CA LEU A 375 -2.81 -1.73 -36.57
C LEU A 375 -1.97 -1.13 -35.44
N LEU A 376 -1.71 0.18 -35.48
CA LEU A 376 -0.94 0.86 -34.44
C LEU A 376 -1.64 0.78 -33.08
N GLY A 377 -2.96 1.03 -33.05
CA GLY A 377 -3.77 0.89 -31.83
C GLY A 377 -3.76 -0.54 -31.29
N GLN A 378 -3.80 -1.55 -32.17
CA GLN A 378 -3.71 -2.97 -31.81
C GLN A 378 -2.35 -3.29 -31.15
N VAL A 379 -1.25 -2.84 -31.76
CA VAL A 379 0.11 -3.08 -31.26
C VAL A 379 0.30 -2.42 -29.91
N ILE A 380 -0.01 -1.13 -29.77
CA ILE A 380 0.15 -0.40 -28.50
C ILE A 380 -0.69 -1.05 -27.40
N THR A 381 -1.96 -1.33 -27.66
CA THR A 381 -2.86 -1.92 -26.65
C THR A 381 -2.41 -3.31 -26.25
N SER A 382 -2.05 -4.17 -27.21
CA SER A 382 -1.57 -5.53 -26.92
C SER A 382 -0.23 -5.52 -26.19
N THR A 383 0.73 -4.67 -26.58
CA THR A 383 2.02 -4.55 -25.89
C THR A 383 1.84 -4.14 -24.43
N LEU A 384 0.99 -3.15 -24.14
CA LEU A 384 0.75 -2.71 -22.77
C LEU A 384 0.03 -3.77 -21.93
N LEU A 385 -0.96 -4.47 -22.49
CA LEU A 385 -1.64 -5.56 -21.78
C LEU A 385 -0.73 -6.77 -21.56
N ILE A 386 0.14 -7.10 -22.52
CA ILE A 386 1.15 -8.17 -22.36
C ILE A 386 2.16 -7.78 -21.28
N CYS A 387 2.60 -6.52 -21.23
CA CYS A 387 3.46 -6.02 -20.15
C CYS A 387 2.77 -6.15 -18.79
N LEU A 388 1.50 -5.75 -18.70
CA LEU A 388 0.70 -5.91 -17.49
C LEU A 388 0.54 -7.39 -17.09
N GLN A 389 0.33 -8.29 -18.06
CA GLN A 389 0.24 -9.72 -17.84
C GLN A 389 1.56 -10.32 -17.34
N ALA A 390 2.71 -9.88 -17.87
CA ALA A 390 4.02 -10.33 -17.42
C ALA A 390 4.29 -9.94 -15.96
N LEU A 391 3.91 -8.72 -15.56
CA LEU A 391 3.98 -8.28 -14.16
C LEU A 391 3.05 -9.10 -13.26
N ASN A 392 1.83 -9.37 -13.71
CA ASN A 392 0.91 -10.24 -12.96
C ASN A 392 1.49 -11.66 -12.77
N LEU A 393 2.18 -12.22 -13.78
CA LEU A 393 2.84 -13.54 -13.69
C LEU A 393 4.02 -13.52 -12.71
N PHE A 394 4.79 -12.42 -12.69
CA PHE A 394 5.85 -12.21 -11.71
C PHE A 394 5.31 -12.29 -10.28
N TRP A 395 4.19 -11.61 -9.98
CA TRP A 395 3.58 -11.71 -8.65
C TRP A 395 2.90 -13.05 -8.37
N LEU A 396 2.34 -13.71 -9.39
CA LEU A 396 1.82 -15.08 -9.22
C LEU A 396 2.92 -16.03 -8.73
N PHE A 397 4.13 -15.92 -9.26
CA PHE A 397 5.27 -16.72 -8.79
C PHE A 397 5.49 -16.56 -7.27
N TYR A 398 5.44 -15.33 -6.74
CA TYR A 398 5.55 -15.11 -5.29
C TYR A 398 4.36 -15.66 -4.53
N ILE A 399 3.14 -15.49 -5.03
CA ILE A 399 1.92 -16.04 -4.38
C ILE A 399 2.02 -17.56 -4.27
N VAL A 400 2.41 -18.25 -5.34
CA VAL A 400 2.59 -19.70 -5.35
C VAL A 400 3.75 -20.13 -4.44
N ARG A 401 4.84 -19.36 -4.40
CA ARG A 401 5.97 -19.62 -3.50
C ARG A 401 5.56 -19.51 -2.02
N ILE A 402 4.72 -18.53 -1.66
CA ILE A 402 4.14 -18.40 -0.32
C ILE A 402 3.20 -19.57 -0.03
N ALA A 403 2.34 -19.94 -0.99
CA ALA A 403 1.45 -21.10 -0.87
C ALA A 403 2.22 -22.40 -0.59
N TYR A 404 3.31 -22.63 -1.33
CA TYR A 404 4.18 -23.79 -1.16
C TYR A 404 4.77 -23.84 0.25
N ARG A 405 5.24 -22.70 0.77
CA ARG A 405 5.78 -22.61 2.14
C ARG A 405 4.75 -22.81 3.23
N MET A 406 3.55 -22.27 3.07
CA MET A 406 2.45 -22.50 4.00
C MET A 406 2.13 -23.99 4.12
N VAL A 407 2.14 -24.73 3.00
CA VAL A 407 1.88 -26.18 2.97
C VAL A 407 3.08 -26.99 3.48
N ALA A 408 4.30 -26.62 3.11
CA ALA A 408 5.50 -27.39 3.44
C ALA A 408 5.99 -27.19 4.88
N HIS A 409 5.81 -25.99 5.44
CA HIS A 409 6.44 -25.60 6.71
C HIS A 409 5.45 -25.07 7.77
N ASN A 410 4.14 -24.99 7.49
CA ASN A 410 3.15 -24.29 8.34
C ASN A 410 3.54 -22.83 8.66
N VAL A 411 4.41 -22.22 7.85
CA VAL A 411 4.86 -20.83 8.00
C VAL A 411 4.21 -19.98 6.91
N ALA A 412 3.44 -18.97 7.33
CA ALA A 412 2.74 -18.02 6.48
C ALA A 412 3.51 -16.70 6.32
N GLU A 413 4.84 -16.77 6.21
CA GLU A 413 5.70 -15.61 6.05
C GLU A 413 5.84 -15.21 4.56
N ASP A 414 5.65 -13.93 4.28
CA ASP A 414 5.84 -13.30 2.96
C ASP A 414 7.28 -12.75 2.88
N ASP A 415 8.22 -13.48 2.24
CA ASP A 415 9.63 -13.04 2.05
C ASP A 415 9.79 -11.66 1.41
N ARG A 416 8.77 -11.16 0.71
CA ARG A 416 8.79 -9.81 0.14
C ARG A 416 8.82 -8.76 1.26
N SER A 417 8.29 -9.10 2.44
CA SER A 417 8.26 -8.27 3.66
C SER A 417 9.34 -8.61 4.69
N ASP A 418 10.23 -9.58 4.45
CA ASP A 418 11.16 -10.07 5.49
C ASP A 418 12.20 -9.05 5.99
N ASP A 419 12.58 -8.04 5.20
CA ASP A 419 13.52 -6.98 5.66
C ASP A 419 12.78 -5.82 6.39
N GLU A 420 11.55 -6.04 6.87
CA GLU A 420 10.79 -5.05 7.65
C GLU A 420 10.93 -5.21 9.17
N ASP A 421 11.44 -6.36 9.64
CA ASP A 421 11.71 -6.64 11.06
C ASP A 421 13.24 -6.73 11.37
N GLU A 422 14.13 -6.90 10.38
CA GLU A 422 15.59 -7.13 10.60
C GLU A 422 16.41 -5.87 10.99
N ASP A 423 15.90 -4.65 10.82
CA ASP A 423 16.71 -3.43 11.03
C ASP A 423 16.88 -2.98 12.51
N GLU A 424 16.36 -3.69 13.51
CA GLU A 424 16.51 -3.31 14.94
C GLU A 424 16.98 -4.42 15.91
N ASP A 425 17.05 -5.69 15.49
CA ASP A 425 17.45 -6.81 16.37
C ASP A 425 18.93 -7.24 16.25
N GLU A 426 19.77 -6.52 15.49
CA GLU A 426 21.23 -6.79 15.43
C GLU A 426 22.08 -5.97 16.42
N THR A 427 21.49 -5.20 17.34
CA THR A 427 22.27 -4.46 18.36
C THR A 427 21.95 -4.85 19.80
N THR A 428 22.05 -6.13 20.15
CA THR A 428 22.61 -6.58 21.45
C THR A 428 22.66 -8.11 21.48
N GLU A 429 23.79 -8.71 21.14
CA GLU A 429 24.36 -9.89 21.83
C GLU A 429 25.71 -10.30 21.22
N ALA A 430 26.72 -9.44 21.38
CA ALA A 430 28.10 -9.89 21.23
C ALA A 430 28.53 -10.63 22.51
N LYS A 431 28.43 -11.96 22.50
CA LYS A 431 29.08 -12.82 23.50
C LYS A 431 30.59 -12.53 23.54
N PRO A 432 31.21 -12.35 24.72
CA PRO A 432 32.66 -12.16 24.79
C PRO A 432 33.36 -13.48 24.45
N LYS A 433 34.00 -13.54 23.28
CA LYS A 433 34.97 -14.59 22.96
C LYS A 433 36.30 -14.24 23.62
N THR A 434 36.65 -15.05 24.62
CA THR A 434 38.00 -15.27 25.13
C THR A 434 39.03 -15.36 24.01
N ASN A 435 40.10 -14.56 24.10
CA ASN A 435 41.37 -14.82 23.45
C ASN A 435 42.50 -14.46 24.44
N GLY A 436 42.96 -15.46 25.19
CA GLY A 436 44.24 -15.43 25.88
C GLY A 436 45.32 -15.88 24.91
N HIS A 437 46.21 -14.96 24.52
CA HIS A 437 47.40 -15.28 23.76
C HIS A 437 48.46 -15.88 24.69
N ALA A 438 49.09 -16.96 24.21
CA ALA A 438 50.10 -17.75 24.89
C ALA A 438 51.38 -16.96 25.22
N VAL A 439 51.93 -17.21 26.41
CA VAL A 439 53.36 -17.04 26.70
C VAL A 439 53.88 -18.40 27.16
N GLN A 440 54.66 -19.04 26.31
CA GLN A 440 55.59 -20.10 26.69
C GLN A 440 56.76 -19.45 27.43
N ASN A 441 57.01 -19.88 28.66
CA ASN A 441 58.36 -19.88 29.22
C ASN A 441 58.49 -21.11 30.12
N GLY A 442 59.37 -22.02 29.71
CA GLY A 442 59.74 -23.18 30.49
C GLY A 442 60.77 -22.81 31.54
N THR A 443 60.55 -23.29 32.77
CA THR A 443 61.63 -23.60 33.71
C THR A 443 61.14 -24.69 34.67
N ASN A 444 61.86 -25.82 34.63
CA ASN A 444 61.83 -26.89 35.62
C ASN A 444 62.18 -26.35 37.02
N GLY A 445 61.53 -26.86 38.06
CA GLY A 445 61.89 -26.58 39.45
C GLY A 445 60.95 -27.21 40.46
N SER A 446 60.98 -28.55 40.57
CA SER A 446 60.41 -29.26 41.71
C SER A 446 61.39 -29.17 42.89
N ALA A 447 60.99 -28.51 43.98
CA ALA A 447 61.67 -28.57 45.26
C ALA A 447 60.67 -29.04 46.33
N LYS A 448 60.88 -30.28 46.78
CA LYS A 448 60.38 -30.83 48.05
C LYS A 448 61.05 -30.08 49.21
N ASN A 449 60.31 -29.65 50.21
CA ASN A 449 60.43 -30.04 51.63
C ASN A 449 59.73 -29.03 52.55
N GLY A 450 59.22 -29.53 53.68
CA GLY A 450 59.15 -28.73 54.91
C GLY A 450 57.87 -28.89 55.71
N SER A 451 57.82 -29.95 56.52
CA SER A 451 56.88 -30.11 57.62
C SER A 451 57.29 -29.26 58.84
N ALA A 452 56.28 -28.95 59.65
CA ALA A 452 56.28 -28.71 61.11
C ALA A 452 56.51 -27.30 61.70
N LYS A 453 55.44 -26.77 62.31
CA LYS A 453 55.27 -26.12 63.65
C LYS A 453 53.88 -25.44 63.61
N ASN A 454 52.89 -25.68 64.47
CA ASN A 454 52.76 -26.31 65.78
C ASN A 454 51.45 -27.13 65.84
#